data_AF-A0A540KE80-F1
#
_entry.id   AF-A0A540KE80-F1
#
_cell.length_a   1.000
_cell.length_b   1.000
_cell.length_c   1.000
_cell.angle_alpha   90.00
_cell.angle_beta   90.00
_cell.angle_gamma   90.00
#
_symmetry.space_group_name_H-M   'P 1'
#
loop_
_entity.id
_entity.type
_entity.pdbx_description
1 polymer ?
#
loop_
_entity_poly.entity_id
_entity_poly.type
_entity_poly.pdbx_seq_one_letter_code
_entity_poly.pdbx_strand_id
1 'polypeptide(L)'
;MPTSAALDVVAKHLNLKFFEVPTGWKFFGNLMDAGLCSVCGEESFGTGSDHIREKDGIWAVLAWLSILAYKNKENLGGEKLVSVEDIVRKHWATFGRHYYTRYDYENVDAGKAKELMASLVKLQSDLSEVNKIVKGLHSDVSNVVNADEFEYKDPVDGSISKHQGIRYLFEDGSRLVFRLSGTGSEGATIRLYIEQYEKDPSKIGRESSEALSPLVEVALKLSKMQEFTGRSAPTVIT
;
A
#
# COMPACT_ATOMS: atom_id res chain seq x y z
N MET A 1 -1.38 -1.77 6.30
CA MET A 1 -1.09 -2.91 5.42
C MET A 1 -2.32 -3.14 4.56
N PRO A 2 -2.25 -3.40 3.25
CA PRO A 2 -1.17 -3.12 2.31
C PRO A 2 -1.22 -1.71 1.70
N THR A 3 -2.29 -0.94 1.95
CA THR A 3 -2.48 0.41 1.42
C THR A 3 -1.26 1.31 1.62
N SER A 4 -0.94 2.13 0.63
CA SER A 4 0.18 3.09 0.66
C SER A 4 0.16 3.96 1.92
N ALA A 5 1.35 4.39 2.36
CA ALA A 5 1.53 5.21 3.55
C ALA A 5 1.20 6.70 3.33
N ALA A 6 0.50 7.03 2.24
CA ALA A 6 0.09 8.40 1.93
C ALA A 6 -0.83 9.00 3.00
N LEU A 7 -1.69 8.18 3.61
CA LEU A 7 -2.53 8.65 4.72
C LEU A 7 -1.72 8.88 6.00
N ASP A 8 -0.68 8.08 6.23
CA ASP A 8 0.18 8.11 7.41
C ASP A 8 0.88 9.47 7.53
N VAL A 9 1.42 9.98 6.41
CA VAL A 9 2.10 11.29 6.38
C VAL A 9 1.13 12.45 6.63
N VAL A 10 -0.12 12.33 6.17
CA VAL A 10 -1.18 13.32 6.44
C VAL A 10 -1.59 13.27 7.91
N ALA A 11 -1.84 12.08 8.45
CA ALA A 11 -2.24 11.90 9.84
C ALA A 11 -1.15 12.40 10.79
N LYS A 12 0.13 12.10 10.50
CA LYS A 12 1.26 12.63 11.25
C LYS A 12 1.34 14.16 11.18
N HIS A 13 1.19 14.76 9.99
CA HIS A 13 1.23 16.21 9.82
C HIS A 13 0.11 16.93 10.58
N LEU A 14 -1.09 16.33 10.63
CA LEU A 14 -2.25 16.87 11.33
C LEU A 14 -2.34 16.44 12.81
N ASN A 15 -1.36 15.68 13.31
CA ASN A 15 -1.35 15.10 14.66
C ASN A 15 -2.63 14.31 14.99
N LEU A 16 -3.09 13.49 14.04
CA LEU A 16 -4.26 12.62 14.16
C LEU A 16 -3.86 11.22 14.61
N LYS A 17 -4.76 10.54 15.34
CA LYS A 17 -4.62 9.09 15.57
C LYS A 17 -4.69 8.36 14.24
N PHE A 18 -3.83 7.37 14.07
CA PHE A 18 -3.72 6.57 12.87
C PHE A 18 -3.63 5.09 13.24
N PHE A 19 -4.33 4.24 12.49
CA PHE A 19 -4.36 2.80 12.69
C PHE A 19 -3.99 2.10 11.40
N GLU A 20 -2.88 1.36 11.44
CA GLU A 20 -2.55 0.39 10.40
C GLU A 20 -3.21 -0.94 10.76
N VAL A 21 -4.23 -1.36 9.99
CA VAL A 21 -4.96 -2.61 10.20
C VAL A 21 -4.65 -3.65 9.11
N PRO A 22 -4.97 -4.94 9.31
CA PRO A 22 -4.93 -5.92 8.23
C PRO A 22 -6.05 -5.66 7.21
N THR A 23 -5.94 -6.27 6.03
CA THR A 23 -7.01 -6.18 5.01
C THR A 23 -8.30 -6.82 5.50
N GLY A 24 -9.41 -6.15 5.25
CA GLY A 24 -10.75 -6.59 5.62
C GLY A 24 -11.46 -5.53 6.46
N TRP A 25 -12.64 -5.11 5.99
CA TRP A 25 -13.36 -3.98 6.60
C TRP A 25 -13.78 -4.19 8.06
N LYS A 26 -13.85 -5.45 8.52
CA LYS A 26 -14.16 -5.82 9.91
C LYS A 26 -13.26 -5.11 10.95
N PHE A 27 -11.99 -4.88 10.64
CA PHE A 27 -11.07 -4.21 11.56
C PHE A 27 -11.41 -2.73 11.73
N PHE A 28 -11.87 -2.07 10.67
CA PHE A 28 -12.39 -0.71 10.76
C PHE A 28 -13.70 -0.66 11.54
N GLY A 29 -14.59 -1.65 11.37
CA GLY A 29 -15.83 -1.75 12.11
C GLY A 29 -15.63 -1.68 13.63
N ASN A 30 -14.71 -2.49 14.16
CA ASN A 30 -14.33 -2.46 15.57
C ASN A 30 -13.87 -1.06 16.02
N LEU A 31 -12.97 -0.43 15.25
CA LEU A 31 -12.45 0.90 15.56
C LEU A 31 -13.54 1.99 15.50
N MET A 32 -14.47 1.90 14.55
CA MET A 32 -15.60 2.82 14.43
C MET A 32 -16.57 2.69 15.61
N ASP A 33 -16.90 1.45 16.00
CA ASP A 33 -17.77 1.19 17.15
C ASP A 33 -17.18 1.69 18.47
N ALA A 34 -15.85 1.69 18.59
CA ALA A 34 -15.13 2.27 19.72
C ALA A 34 -14.90 3.79 19.62
N GLY A 35 -15.37 4.45 18.55
CA GLY A 35 -15.15 5.89 18.32
C GLY A 35 -13.68 6.27 18.08
N LEU A 36 -12.87 5.33 17.61
CA LEU A 36 -11.43 5.51 17.36
C LEU A 36 -11.10 5.88 15.91
N CYS A 37 -12.01 5.62 14.96
CA CYS A 37 -11.81 5.86 13.54
C CYS A 37 -13.07 6.46 12.91
N SER A 38 -12.90 7.57 12.18
CA SER A 38 -13.99 8.20 11.43
C SER A 38 -13.84 8.14 9.92
N VAL A 39 -12.63 7.95 9.39
CA VAL A 39 -12.37 7.80 7.95
C VAL A 39 -11.34 6.71 7.74
N CYS A 40 -11.61 5.80 6.82
CA CYS A 40 -10.71 4.70 6.48
C CYS A 40 -10.78 4.33 4.99
N GLY A 41 -9.78 3.57 4.53
CA GLY A 41 -9.72 3.14 3.14
C GLY A 41 -8.75 1.97 2.92
N GLU A 42 -8.97 1.29 1.80
CA GLU A 42 -8.16 0.16 1.32
C GLU A 42 -7.73 0.46 -0.12
N GLU A 43 -6.48 0.12 -0.47
CA GLU A 43 -5.95 0.23 -1.84
C GLU A 43 -6.79 -0.50 -2.90
N SER A 44 -7.58 -1.49 -2.49
CA SER A 44 -8.54 -2.22 -3.30
C SER A 44 -9.80 -1.39 -3.59
N PHE A 45 -9.61 -0.10 -3.93
CA PHE A 45 -10.66 0.86 -4.30
C PHE A 45 -11.75 1.06 -3.22
N GLY A 46 -11.38 0.91 -1.95
CA GLY A 46 -12.29 1.04 -0.82
C GLY A 46 -12.11 2.36 -0.08
N THR A 47 -13.19 3.10 0.14
CA THR A 47 -13.17 4.27 1.03
C THR A 47 -14.49 4.34 1.79
N GLY A 48 -14.43 4.82 3.03
CA GLY A 48 -15.62 4.96 3.87
C GLY A 48 -15.36 5.79 5.12
N SER A 49 -16.41 5.97 5.90
CA SER A 49 -16.41 6.65 7.19
C SER A 49 -17.32 5.96 8.19
N ASP A 50 -17.32 6.42 9.43
CA ASP A 50 -18.14 5.89 10.53
C ASP A 50 -19.66 6.06 10.37
N HIS A 51 -20.12 6.69 9.28
CA HIS A 51 -21.55 6.81 8.93
C HIS A 51 -22.25 5.46 8.72
N ILE A 52 -21.53 4.44 8.25
CA ILE A 52 -21.98 3.04 8.16
C ILE A 52 -20.81 2.10 8.55
N ARG A 53 -21.00 0.78 8.42
CA ARG A 53 -19.97 -0.24 8.70
C ARG A 53 -19.51 -1.00 7.46
N GLU A 54 -19.56 -0.31 6.33
CA GLU A 54 -19.15 -0.82 5.02
C GLU A 54 -18.40 0.25 4.21
N LYS A 55 -17.76 -0.18 3.13
CA LYS A 55 -17.26 0.75 2.10
C LYS A 55 -18.44 1.42 1.40
N ASP A 56 -18.30 2.69 1.03
CA ASP A 56 -19.32 3.40 0.26
C ASP A 56 -18.69 4.23 -0.87
N GLY A 57 -18.87 3.74 -2.10
CA GLY A 57 -18.37 4.39 -3.30
C GLY A 57 -19.10 5.68 -3.63
N ILE A 58 -20.41 5.78 -3.37
CA ILE A 58 -21.18 7.00 -3.63
C ILE A 58 -20.79 8.08 -2.62
N TRP A 59 -20.64 7.70 -1.35
CA TRP A 59 -20.09 8.59 -0.33
C TRP A 59 -18.71 9.12 -0.73
N ALA A 60 -17.82 8.26 -1.23
CA ALA A 60 -16.48 8.68 -1.66
C ALA A 60 -16.53 9.67 -2.83
N VAL A 61 -17.43 9.45 -3.80
CA VAL A 61 -17.68 10.40 -4.91
C VAL A 61 -18.20 11.73 -4.38
N LEU A 62 -19.21 11.72 -3.51
CA LEU A 62 -19.79 12.94 -2.94
C LEU A 62 -18.78 13.69 -2.06
N ALA A 63 -17.90 12.98 -1.35
CA ALA A 63 -16.79 13.59 -0.61
C ALA A 63 -15.82 14.33 -1.55
N TRP A 64 -15.44 13.71 -2.67
CA TRP A 64 -14.61 14.36 -3.69
C TRP A 64 -15.29 15.57 -4.34
N LEU A 65 -16.58 15.46 -4.67
CA LEU A 65 -17.35 16.59 -5.21
C LEU A 65 -17.43 17.74 -4.19
N SER A 66 -17.57 17.42 -2.90
CA SER A 66 -17.56 18.41 -1.82
C SER A 66 -16.19 19.11 -1.71
N ILE A 67 -15.09 18.37 -1.82
CA ILE A 67 -13.73 18.94 -1.86
C ILE A 67 -13.58 19.87 -3.07
N LEU A 68 -13.98 19.44 -4.26
CA LEU A 68 -13.91 20.23 -5.49
C LEU A 68 -14.74 21.51 -5.39
N ALA A 69 -15.98 21.41 -4.91
CA ALA A 69 -16.86 22.55 -4.70
C ALA A 69 -16.24 23.55 -3.71
N TYR A 70 -15.72 23.06 -2.58
CA TYR A 70 -15.06 23.90 -1.59
C TYR A 70 -13.81 24.61 -2.15
N LYS A 71 -12.98 23.91 -2.94
CA LYS A 71 -11.78 24.50 -3.56
C LYS A 71 -12.11 25.54 -4.63
N ASN A 72 -13.30 25.47 -5.23
CA ASN A 72 -13.75 26.37 -6.30
C ASN A 72 -14.77 27.42 -5.86
N LYS A 73 -15.17 27.46 -4.58
CA LYS A 73 -16.28 28.30 -4.09
C LYS A 73 -16.12 29.79 -4.40
N GLU A 74 -14.90 30.32 -4.41
CA GLU A 74 -14.60 31.73 -4.71
C GLU A 74 -14.34 32.00 -6.20
N ASN A 75 -14.36 30.97 -7.06
CA ASN A 75 -13.92 31.03 -8.46
C ASN A 75 -14.92 30.38 -9.44
N LEU A 76 -16.21 30.29 -9.06
CA LEU A 76 -17.24 29.62 -9.87
C LEU A 76 -17.49 30.27 -11.25
N GLY A 77 -17.13 31.54 -11.42
CA GLY A 77 -17.21 32.28 -12.69
C GLY A 77 -15.86 32.57 -13.35
N GLY A 78 -14.76 32.01 -12.83
CA GLY A 78 -13.43 32.25 -13.36
C GLY A 78 -13.11 31.41 -14.60
N GLU A 79 -12.04 31.76 -15.32
CA GLU A 79 -11.64 31.10 -16.56
C GLU A 79 -11.17 29.64 -16.37
N LYS A 80 -10.64 29.30 -15.19
CA LYS A 80 -10.13 27.96 -14.88
C LYS A 80 -10.49 27.54 -13.46
N LEU A 81 -11.22 26.43 -13.32
CA LEU A 81 -11.49 25.78 -12.05
C LEU A 81 -10.29 24.94 -11.58
N VAL A 82 -10.14 24.80 -10.26
CA VAL A 82 -9.25 23.83 -9.63
C VAL A 82 -9.76 22.42 -9.94
N SER A 83 -8.94 21.61 -10.61
CA SER A 83 -9.24 20.24 -10.98
C SER A 83 -8.83 19.22 -9.91
N VAL A 84 -9.21 17.95 -10.11
CA VAL A 84 -8.71 16.81 -9.31
C VAL A 84 -7.18 16.73 -9.39
N GLU A 85 -6.61 16.88 -10.59
CA GLU A 85 -5.15 16.84 -10.79
C GLU A 85 -4.46 17.95 -9.99
N ASP A 86 -4.98 19.18 -10.01
CA ASP A 86 -4.42 20.30 -9.26
C ASP A 86 -4.40 20.00 -7.75
N ILE A 87 -5.48 19.40 -7.22
CA ILE A 87 -5.58 19.02 -5.80
C ILE A 87 -4.55 17.93 -5.47
N VAL A 88 -4.47 16.88 -6.29
CA VAL A 88 -3.57 15.76 -6.08
C VAL A 88 -2.10 16.20 -6.18
N ARG A 89 -1.74 17.00 -7.19
CA ARG A 89 -0.37 17.54 -7.33
C ARG A 89 -0.01 18.47 -6.17
N LYS A 90 -0.94 19.30 -5.71
CA LYS A 90 -0.72 20.13 -4.51
C LYS A 90 -0.55 19.30 -3.25
N HIS A 91 -1.29 18.19 -3.14
CA HIS A 91 -1.13 17.23 -2.05
C HIS A 91 0.27 16.62 -2.07
N TRP A 92 0.75 16.14 -3.24
CA TRP A 92 2.11 15.62 -3.39
C TRP A 92 3.19 16.66 -3.06
N ALA A 93 3.00 17.90 -3.51
CA ALA A 93 3.93 18.99 -3.17
C ALA A 93 4.00 19.27 -1.65
N THR A 94 2.93 18.97 -0.90
CA THR A 94 2.85 19.21 0.54
C THR A 94 3.39 18.02 1.36
N PHE A 95 3.06 16.80 0.96
CA PHE A 95 3.32 15.59 1.77
C PHE A 95 4.37 14.64 1.16
N GLY A 96 4.80 14.90 -0.07
CA GLY A 96 5.49 13.92 -0.92
C GLY A 96 4.49 13.03 -1.66
N ARG A 97 4.99 12.30 -2.66
CA ARG A 97 4.21 11.32 -3.44
C ARG A 97 4.61 9.92 -3.01
N HIS A 98 3.62 9.12 -2.64
CA HIS A 98 3.75 7.68 -2.51
C HIS A 98 3.36 7.06 -3.85
N TYR A 99 4.34 6.81 -4.70
CA TYR A 99 4.14 5.97 -5.89
C TYR A 99 3.74 4.58 -5.44
N TYR A 100 2.76 3.98 -6.09
CA TYR A 100 2.18 2.72 -5.66
C TYR A 100 1.73 1.87 -6.85
N THR A 101 1.94 0.56 -6.77
CA THR A 101 1.30 -0.43 -7.65
C THR A 101 1.06 -1.73 -6.91
N ARG A 102 0.06 -2.50 -7.36
CA ARG A 102 -0.19 -3.86 -6.92
C ARG A 102 -0.08 -4.84 -8.09
N TYR A 103 0.69 -5.90 -7.90
CA TYR A 103 0.83 -7.02 -8.82
C TYR A 103 0.14 -8.24 -8.24
N ASP A 104 -0.86 -8.76 -8.95
CA ASP A 104 -1.60 -9.96 -8.57
C ASP A 104 -1.18 -11.14 -9.45
N TYR A 105 -0.66 -12.19 -8.82
CA TYR A 105 -0.34 -13.48 -9.45
C TYR A 105 -1.44 -14.47 -9.08
N GLU A 106 -2.47 -14.51 -9.91
CA GLU A 106 -3.67 -15.31 -9.67
C GLU A 106 -3.49 -16.76 -10.13
N ASN A 107 -4.22 -17.67 -9.46
CA ASN A 107 -4.26 -19.09 -9.79
C ASN A 107 -2.87 -19.74 -9.89
N VAL A 108 -1.99 -19.40 -8.94
CA VAL A 108 -0.67 -20.06 -8.79
C VAL A 108 -0.79 -21.33 -7.93
N ASP A 109 0.17 -22.24 -8.04
CA ASP A 109 0.24 -23.42 -7.19
C ASP A 109 0.35 -23.02 -5.72
N ALA A 110 -0.59 -23.52 -4.90
CA ALA A 110 -0.68 -23.13 -3.49
C ALA A 110 0.50 -23.64 -2.65
N GLY A 111 1.10 -24.77 -3.01
CA GLY A 111 2.29 -25.31 -2.33
C GLY A 111 3.50 -24.41 -2.58
N LYS A 112 3.76 -24.09 -3.85
CA LYS A 112 4.83 -23.19 -4.27
C LYS A 112 4.65 -21.77 -3.78
N ALA A 113 3.42 -21.27 -3.73
CA ALA A 113 3.15 -19.96 -3.15
C ALA A 113 3.47 -19.93 -1.64
N LYS A 114 3.17 -21.00 -0.89
CA LYS A 114 3.56 -21.12 0.51
C LYS A 114 5.08 -21.22 0.69
N GLU A 115 5.76 -21.99 -0.17
CA GLU A 115 7.23 -22.06 -0.18
C GLU A 115 7.86 -20.68 -0.44
N LEU A 116 7.31 -19.90 -1.38
CA LEU A 116 7.75 -18.52 -1.65
C LEU A 116 7.61 -17.65 -0.39
N MET A 117 6.44 -17.64 0.24
CA MET A 117 6.21 -16.84 1.45
C MET A 117 7.16 -17.27 2.58
N ALA A 118 7.37 -18.57 2.78
CA ALA A 118 8.33 -19.07 3.77
C ALA A 118 9.77 -18.64 3.46
N SER A 119 10.15 -18.57 2.18
CA SER A 119 11.48 -18.11 1.76
C SER A 119 11.68 -16.62 2.09
N LEU A 120 10.66 -15.79 1.90
CA LEU A 120 10.66 -14.38 2.28
C LEU A 120 10.75 -14.21 3.81
N VAL A 121 9.95 -14.95 4.59
CA VAL A 121 10.03 -14.94 6.07
C VAL A 121 11.43 -15.31 6.55
N LYS A 122 12.07 -16.31 5.94
CA LYS A 122 13.46 -16.67 6.29
C LYS A 122 14.42 -15.54 5.97
N LEU A 123 14.29 -14.92 4.79
CA LEU A 123 15.16 -13.83 4.35
C LEU A 123 15.00 -12.57 5.21
N GLN A 124 13.81 -12.33 5.79
CA GLN A 124 13.54 -11.17 6.65
C GLN A 124 14.45 -11.09 7.88
N SER A 125 15.00 -12.22 8.33
CA SER A 125 15.90 -12.29 9.49
C SER A 125 17.35 -11.86 9.20
N ASP A 126 17.70 -11.69 7.91
CA ASP A 126 19.04 -11.28 7.47
C ASP A 126 18.96 -10.07 6.55
N LEU A 127 18.84 -8.88 7.16
CA LEU A 127 18.81 -7.62 6.42
C LEU A 127 20.12 -7.33 5.65
N SER A 128 21.25 -7.95 6.05
CA SER A 128 22.50 -7.79 5.32
C SER A 128 22.41 -8.48 3.97
N GLU A 129 21.89 -9.71 3.93
CA GLU A 129 21.67 -10.43 2.66
C GLU A 129 20.58 -9.77 1.82
N VAL A 130 19.48 -9.29 2.44
CA VAL A 130 18.45 -8.50 1.73
C VAL A 130 19.09 -7.30 1.04
N ASN A 131 19.86 -6.48 1.78
CA ASN A 131 20.46 -5.27 1.24
C ASN A 131 21.54 -5.57 0.20
N LYS A 132 22.25 -6.69 0.30
CA LYS A 132 23.16 -7.16 -0.75
C LYS A 132 22.42 -7.46 -2.06
N ILE A 133 21.23 -8.07 -2.00
CA ILE A 133 20.39 -8.30 -3.18
C ILE A 133 19.90 -6.96 -3.74
N VAL A 134 19.35 -6.09 -2.90
CA VAL A 134 18.84 -4.76 -3.30
C VAL A 134 19.94 -3.97 -4.02
N LYS A 135 21.09 -3.79 -3.37
CA LYS A 135 22.22 -3.00 -3.90
C LYS A 135 22.93 -3.66 -5.07
N GLY A 136 22.85 -4.99 -5.19
CA GLY A 136 23.37 -5.72 -6.34
C GLY A 136 22.55 -5.50 -7.62
N LEU A 137 21.26 -5.16 -7.48
CA LEU A 137 20.38 -4.83 -8.62
C LEU A 137 20.39 -3.32 -8.90
N HIS A 138 20.11 -2.53 -7.87
CA HIS A 138 19.94 -1.08 -7.97
C HIS A 138 20.66 -0.41 -6.80
N SER A 139 21.81 0.20 -7.08
CA SER A 139 22.64 0.85 -6.06
C SER A 139 21.99 2.08 -5.41
N ASP A 140 21.06 2.71 -6.14
CA ASP A 140 20.32 3.91 -5.79
C ASP A 140 19.02 3.63 -5.00
N VAL A 141 18.47 2.41 -5.08
CA VAL A 141 17.36 2.00 -4.21
C VAL A 141 17.83 1.99 -2.76
N SER A 142 17.04 2.56 -1.85
CA SER A 142 17.40 2.68 -0.42
C SER A 142 17.61 1.32 0.25
N ASN A 143 18.26 1.31 1.42
CA ASN A 143 18.41 0.08 2.20
C ASN A 143 17.09 -0.27 2.90
N VAL A 144 16.80 -1.57 3.01
CA VAL A 144 15.81 -2.10 3.93
C VAL A 144 16.36 -2.00 5.36
N VAL A 145 15.63 -1.30 6.23
CA VAL A 145 16.00 -1.06 7.63
C VAL A 145 15.14 -1.86 8.62
N ASN A 146 13.99 -2.36 8.18
CA ASN A 146 13.15 -3.25 8.96
C ASN A 146 12.45 -4.25 8.03
N ALA A 147 12.27 -5.49 8.50
CA ALA A 147 11.45 -6.46 7.82
C ALA A 147 10.70 -7.32 8.85
N ASP A 148 9.42 -7.53 8.62
CA ASP A 148 8.56 -8.29 9.54
C ASP A 148 7.46 -9.05 8.83
N GLU A 149 6.79 -9.90 9.59
CA GLU A 149 5.51 -10.48 9.20
C GLU A 149 4.41 -9.81 10.05
N PHE A 150 3.55 -9.03 9.39
CA PHE A 150 2.61 -8.14 10.03
C PHE A 150 1.65 -8.89 10.97
N GLU A 151 1.64 -8.45 12.23
CA GLU A 151 0.74 -8.88 13.28
C GLU A 151 -0.04 -7.65 13.77
N TYR A 152 -1.36 -7.80 13.89
CA TYR A 152 -2.24 -6.77 14.43
C TYR A 152 -2.90 -7.26 15.70
N LYS A 153 -2.78 -6.48 16.77
CA LYS A 153 -3.55 -6.64 18.00
C LYS A 153 -4.64 -5.59 18.04
N ASP A 154 -5.88 -6.03 17.98
CA ASP A 154 -7.03 -5.13 18.00
C ASP A 154 -7.13 -4.41 19.35
N PRO A 155 -7.21 -3.06 19.38
CA PRO A 155 -7.23 -2.31 20.63
C PRO A 155 -8.61 -2.33 21.32
N VAL A 156 -9.64 -2.85 20.66
CA VAL A 156 -11.02 -2.89 21.16
C VAL A 156 -11.32 -4.25 21.78
N ASP A 157 -11.12 -5.33 21.03
CA ASP A 157 -11.44 -6.69 21.48
C ASP A 157 -10.22 -7.51 21.95
N GLY A 158 -9.01 -6.99 21.74
CA GLY A 158 -7.76 -7.65 22.15
C GLY A 158 -7.35 -8.84 21.29
N SER A 159 -8.10 -9.16 20.23
CA SER A 159 -7.79 -10.25 19.30
C SER A 159 -6.47 -10.00 18.56
N ILE A 160 -5.79 -11.09 18.20
CA ILE A 160 -4.49 -11.03 17.52
C ILE A 160 -4.62 -11.71 16.14
N SER A 161 -4.37 -10.94 15.09
CA SER A 161 -4.30 -11.41 13.71
C SER A 161 -2.85 -11.48 13.26
N LYS A 162 -2.30 -12.69 13.21
CA LYS A 162 -0.91 -12.97 12.77
C LYS A 162 -0.84 -13.24 11.27
N HIS A 163 0.37 -13.24 10.71
CA HIS A 163 0.64 -13.68 9.34
C HIS A 163 -0.15 -12.90 8.28
N GLN A 164 -0.31 -11.58 8.47
CA GLN A 164 -1.18 -10.77 7.62
C GLN A 164 -0.50 -10.26 6.34
N GLY A 165 0.83 -10.34 6.28
CA GLY A 165 1.65 -10.01 5.13
C GLY A 165 3.10 -9.79 5.54
N ILE A 166 4.04 -10.09 4.65
CA ILE A 166 5.47 -9.87 4.87
C ILE A 166 5.81 -8.47 4.37
N ARG A 167 6.56 -7.69 5.15
CA ARG A 167 6.91 -6.31 4.83
C ARG A 167 8.42 -6.14 4.83
N TYR A 168 8.94 -5.43 3.83
CA TYR A 168 10.30 -4.88 3.82
C TYR A 168 10.18 -3.36 3.76
N LEU A 169 10.67 -2.69 4.79
CA LEU A 169 10.54 -1.24 5.00
C LEU A 169 11.90 -0.59 4.78
N PHE A 170 11.94 0.36 3.85
CA PHE A 170 13.15 1.02 3.39
C PHE A 170 13.39 2.30 4.20
N GLU A 171 14.64 2.73 4.31
CA GLU A 171 15.05 3.91 5.08
C GLU A 171 14.37 5.20 4.57
N ASP A 172 14.09 5.26 3.27
CA ASP A 172 13.47 6.41 2.62
C ASP A 172 11.94 6.46 2.77
N GLY A 173 11.32 5.45 3.40
CA GLY A 173 9.87 5.33 3.54
C GLY A 173 9.21 4.48 2.43
N SER A 174 9.98 3.97 1.47
CA SER A 174 9.51 2.99 0.49
C SER A 174 9.20 1.64 1.16
N ARG A 175 8.32 0.84 0.54
CA ARG A 175 7.85 -0.43 1.11
C ARG A 175 7.63 -1.48 0.04
N LEU A 176 7.97 -2.71 0.37
CA LEU A 176 7.49 -3.90 -0.33
C LEU A 176 6.62 -4.71 0.62
N VAL A 177 5.44 -5.11 0.16
CA VAL A 177 4.54 -5.96 0.93
C VAL A 177 4.13 -7.16 0.10
N PHE A 178 4.21 -8.35 0.69
CA PHE A 178 3.81 -9.61 0.06
C PHE A 178 2.68 -10.23 0.86
N ARG A 179 1.61 -10.62 0.18
CA ARG A 179 0.49 -11.34 0.79
C ARG A 179 0.12 -12.56 -0.01
N LEU A 180 -0.28 -13.59 0.70
CA LEU A 180 -0.89 -14.78 0.13
C LEU A 180 -2.38 -14.80 0.47
N SER A 181 -3.22 -15.04 -0.52
CA SER A 181 -4.67 -15.09 -0.35
C SER A 181 -5.27 -16.26 -1.12
N GLY A 182 -6.47 -16.69 -0.70
CA GLY A 182 -7.28 -17.65 -1.43
C GLY A 182 -6.63 -19.03 -1.63
N THR A 183 -6.06 -19.65 -0.60
CA THR A 183 -5.39 -20.97 -0.69
C THR A 183 -6.36 -22.16 -0.74
N GLY A 184 -7.52 -21.99 -1.38
CA GLY A 184 -8.59 -22.98 -1.48
C GLY A 184 -8.35 -24.00 -2.60
N SER A 185 -9.42 -24.62 -3.09
CA SER A 185 -9.36 -25.62 -4.17
C SER A 185 -8.99 -25.05 -5.54
N GLU A 186 -9.09 -23.72 -5.73
CA GLU A 186 -8.89 -23.05 -7.03
C GLU A 186 -7.48 -22.45 -7.21
N GLY A 187 -6.53 -22.80 -6.34
CA GLY A 187 -5.15 -22.31 -6.38
C GLY A 187 -4.86 -21.33 -5.24
N ALA A 188 -3.90 -20.43 -5.44
CA ALA A 188 -3.64 -19.31 -4.54
C ALA A 188 -3.39 -18.03 -5.34
N THR A 189 -3.53 -16.88 -4.68
CA THR A 189 -3.17 -15.57 -5.24
C THR A 189 -2.09 -14.92 -4.38
N ILE A 190 -0.93 -14.66 -4.97
CA ILE A 190 0.12 -13.83 -4.37
C ILE A 190 -0.13 -12.40 -4.80
N ARG A 191 -0.26 -11.49 -3.83
CA ARG A 191 -0.36 -10.04 -4.07
C ARG A 191 0.92 -9.37 -3.60
N LEU A 192 1.59 -8.68 -4.50
CA LEU A 192 2.78 -7.88 -4.26
C LEU A 192 2.41 -6.41 -4.37
N TYR A 193 2.62 -5.66 -3.29
CA TYR A 193 2.40 -4.22 -3.24
C TYR A 193 3.76 -3.53 -3.15
N ILE A 194 3.97 -2.56 -4.03
CA ILE A 194 5.24 -1.89 -4.21
C ILE A 194 4.99 -0.41 -4.06
N GLU A 195 5.72 0.21 -3.15
CA GLU A 195 5.58 1.62 -2.84
C GLU A 195 6.93 2.31 -2.80
N GLN A 196 7.03 3.45 -3.48
CA GLN A 196 8.17 4.37 -3.38
C GLN A 196 7.71 5.71 -2.83
N TYR A 197 8.34 6.16 -1.76
CA TYR A 197 8.16 7.52 -1.28
C TYR A 197 9.11 8.48 -1.99
N GLU A 198 8.56 9.55 -2.56
CA GLU A 198 9.32 10.60 -3.24
C GLU A 198 8.94 11.98 -2.69
N LYS A 199 9.94 12.75 -2.28
CA LYS A 199 9.78 14.11 -1.75
C LYS A 199 10.47 15.16 -2.60
N ASP A 200 11.31 14.76 -3.55
CA ASP A 200 11.99 15.67 -4.47
C ASP A 200 10.98 16.23 -5.48
N PRO A 201 10.71 17.56 -5.48
CA PRO A 201 9.75 18.18 -6.39
C PRO A 201 10.06 17.95 -7.88
N SER A 202 11.32 17.69 -8.24
CA SER A 202 11.70 17.37 -9.61
C SER A 202 11.31 15.96 -10.05
N LYS A 203 11.05 15.06 -9.09
CA LYS A 203 10.79 13.63 -9.31
C LYS A 203 9.35 13.22 -9.05
N ILE A 204 8.58 13.97 -8.24
CA ILE A 204 7.16 13.67 -7.94
C ILE A 204 6.25 13.68 -9.17
N GLY A 205 6.69 14.29 -10.28
CA GLY A 205 5.95 14.38 -11.53
C GLY A 205 6.11 13.19 -12.47
N ARG A 206 7.00 12.23 -12.16
CA ARG A 206 7.26 11.07 -13.03
C ARG A 206 6.05 10.16 -13.17
N GLU A 207 6.05 9.37 -14.23
CA GLU A 207 5.13 8.26 -14.41
C GLU A 207 5.34 7.19 -13.35
N SER A 208 4.24 6.57 -12.88
CA SER A 208 4.32 5.61 -11.78
C SER A 208 5.13 4.37 -12.15
N SER A 209 4.97 3.86 -13.37
CA SER A 209 5.71 2.69 -13.86
C SER A 209 7.22 2.95 -13.93
N GLU A 210 7.63 4.15 -14.37
CA GLU A 210 9.03 4.56 -14.42
C GLU A 210 9.63 4.67 -13.02
N ALA A 211 8.95 5.37 -12.11
CA ALA A 211 9.42 5.53 -10.73
C ALA A 211 9.58 4.17 -10.04
N LEU A 212 8.59 3.29 -10.17
CA LEU A 212 8.55 2.01 -9.45
C LEU A 212 9.40 0.91 -10.09
N SER A 213 9.85 1.04 -11.35
CA SER A 213 10.58 -0.02 -12.06
C SER A 213 11.75 -0.62 -11.25
N PRO A 214 12.63 0.17 -10.61
CA PRO A 214 13.71 -0.39 -9.79
C PRO A 214 13.21 -1.25 -8.62
N LEU A 215 12.17 -0.78 -7.91
CA LEU A 215 11.58 -1.54 -6.80
C LEU A 215 10.80 -2.77 -7.26
N VAL A 216 10.18 -2.73 -8.44
CA VAL A 216 9.56 -3.91 -9.06
C VAL A 216 10.60 -4.99 -9.29
N GLU A 217 11.74 -4.67 -9.90
CA GLU A 217 12.82 -5.63 -10.14
C GLU A 217 13.38 -6.21 -8.84
N VAL A 218 13.62 -5.35 -7.84
CA VAL A 218 14.04 -5.76 -6.50
C VAL A 218 13.04 -6.74 -5.89
N ALA A 219 11.75 -6.41 -5.92
CA ALA A 219 10.71 -7.25 -5.32
C ALA A 219 10.61 -8.63 -5.99
N LEU A 220 10.62 -8.68 -7.33
CA LEU A 220 10.55 -9.92 -8.09
C LEU A 220 11.78 -10.81 -7.86
N LYS A 221 12.97 -10.21 -7.72
CA LYS A 221 14.20 -10.95 -7.47
C LYS A 221 14.28 -11.44 -6.03
N LEU A 222 13.91 -10.60 -5.04
CA LEU A 222 13.87 -10.97 -3.63
C LEU A 222 12.92 -12.15 -3.40
N SER A 223 11.73 -12.12 -4.00
CA SER A 223 10.73 -13.18 -3.83
C SER A 223 10.94 -14.39 -4.72
N LYS A 224 11.88 -14.31 -5.68
CA LYS A 224 12.07 -15.34 -6.72
C LYS A 224 10.74 -15.70 -7.39
N MET A 225 9.92 -14.68 -7.69
CA MET A 225 8.51 -14.84 -8.08
C MET A 225 8.35 -15.85 -9.23
N GLN A 226 9.15 -15.67 -10.28
CA GLN A 226 9.11 -16.54 -11.47
C GLN A 226 9.60 -17.97 -11.17
N GLU A 227 10.59 -18.14 -10.30
CA GLU A 227 11.14 -19.46 -9.95
C GLU A 227 10.10 -20.32 -9.21
N PHE A 228 9.34 -19.71 -8.28
CA PHE A 228 8.31 -20.42 -7.54
C PHE A 228 7.01 -20.58 -8.34
N THR A 229 6.57 -19.56 -9.05
CA THR A 229 5.24 -19.55 -9.68
C THR A 229 5.24 -19.99 -11.14
N GLY A 230 6.41 -20.01 -11.79
CA GLY A 230 6.53 -20.16 -13.25
C GLY A 230 6.01 -18.97 -14.07
N ARG A 231 5.52 -17.90 -13.42
CA ARG A 231 4.93 -16.73 -14.09
C ARG A 231 6.01 -15.68 -14.39
N SER A 232 6.12 -15.28 -15.64
CA SER A 232 7.02 -14.19 -16.08
C SER A 232 6.42 -12.79 -15.90
N ALA A 233 5.11 -12.69 -15.68
CA ALA A 233 4.37 -11.44 -15.48
C ALA A 233 3.20 -11.66 -14.52
N PRO A 234 2.73 -10.61 -13.81
CA PRO A 234 1.49 -10.68 -13.03
C PRO A 234 0.28 -10.88 -13.95
N THR A 235 -0.79 -11.45 -13.39
CA THR A 235 -2.09 -11.56 -14.06
C THR A 235 -2.80 -10.21 -14.13
N VAL A 236 -2.73 -9.43 -13.05
CA VAL A 236 -3.31 -8.08 -12.97
C VAL A 236 -2.28 -7.10 -12.39
N ILE A 237 -2.26 -5.90 -12.94
CA ILE A 237 -1.53 -4.75 -12.42
C ILE A 237 -2.54 -3.66 -12.08
N THR A 238 -2.44 -3.07 -10.90
CA THR A 238 -3.22 -1.92 -10.45
C THR A 238 -2.30 -0.77 -10.05
#